data_AF-A0A832D807-F1
#
_entry.id   AF-A0A832D807-F1
#
_cell.length_a   1.000
_cell.length_b   1.000
_cell.length_c   1.000
_cell.angle_alpha   90.00
_cell.angle_beta   90.00
_cell.angle_gamma   90.00
#
_symmetry.space_group_name_H-M   'P 1'
#
loop_
_entity.id
_entity.type
_entity.pdbx_description
1 polymer ?
#
loop_
_entity_poly.entity_id
_entity_poly.type
_entity_poly.pdbx_seq_one_letter_code
_entity_poly.pdbx_strand_id
1 'polypeptide(L)'
;MKLVGDSFWNWENKWFSLLPWLVVCFVFVFIVMRVIGYGYIPSDDAMRHVGKAISGKPWSEILVLRPDAPGDHNPGWHAILRALHLWLGFVC
;
A
#
# COMPACT_ATOMS: atom_id res chain seq x y z
N MET A 1 -1.70 37.95 36.89
CA MET A 1 -2.76 37.20 36.18
C MET A 1 -2.10 36.53 34.97
N LYS A 2 -1.64 35.27 35.12
CA LYS A 2 -1.09 34.49 34.01
C LYS A 2 -2.28 33.89 33.27
N LEU A 3 -2.45 34.26 32.01
CA LEU A 3 -3.51 33.73 31.17
C LEU A 3 -3.26 32.23 30.99
N VAL A 4 -4.26 31.43 31.37
CA VAL A 4 -4.32 29.96 31.22
C VAL A 4 -4.57 29.63 29.74
N GLY A 5 -3.70 30.12 28.84
CA GLY A 5 -3.87 30.00 27.39
C GLY A 5 -2.63 29.52 26.66
N ASP A 6 -1.44 29.73 27.23
CA ASP A 6 -0.20 29.60 26.45
C ASP A 6 0.38 28.18 26.49
N SER A 7 -0.03 27.35 27.45
CA SER A 7 0.52 25.98 27.59
C SER A 7 -0.05 24.96 26.60
N PHE A 8 -1.23 25.22 26.02
CA PHE A 8 -1.85 24.31 25.06
C PHE A 8 -1.14 24.37 23.70
N TRP A 9 -0.50 25.51 23.38
CA TRP A 9 0.10 25.79 22.08
C TRP A 9 1.64 25.95 22.12
N ASN A 10 2.33 25.19 22.97
CA ASN A 10 3.80 25.18 22.98
C ASN A 10 4.38 24.40 21.80
N TRP A 11 4.58 25.08 20.66
CA TRP A 11 5.20 24.56 19.43
C TRP A 11 6.64 24.03 19.62
N GLU A 12 7.24 24.31 20.77
CA GLU A 12 8.60 23.87 21.14
C GLU A 12 8.68 22.39 21.55
N ASN A 13 7.53 21.76 21.82
CA ASN A 13 7.48 20.33 22.15
C ASN A 13 7.60 19.50 20.87
N LYS A 14 8.76 18.86 20.66
CA LYS A 14 9.03 17.97 19.51
C LYS A 14 7.93 16.90 19.29
N TRP A 15 7.30 16.44 20.36
CA TRP A 15 6.18 15.48 20.30
C TRP A 15 4.92 16.06 19.64
N PHE A 16 4.65 17.35 19.81
CA PHE A 16 3.52 18.02 19.16
C PHE A 16 3.70 18.04 17.63
N SER A 17 4.92 18.31 17.16
CA SER A 17 5.25 18.33 15.73
C SER A 17 5.14 16.96 15.04
N LEU A 18 5.12 15.85 15.80
CA LEU A 18 4.94 14.49 15.27
C LEU A 18 3.46 14.13 15.10
N LEU A 19 2.56 14.80 15.83
CA LEU A 19 1.13 14.48 15.81
C LEU A 19 0.51 14.58 14.40
N PRO A 20 0.80 15.62 13.58
CA PRO A 20 0.27 15.69 12.22
C PRO A 20 0.76 14.53 11.35
N TRP A 21 2.01 14.11 11.49
CA TRP A 21 2.58 13.00 10.74
C TRP A 21 1.94 11.67 11.11
N LEU A 22 1.64 11.44 12.40
CA LEU A 22 0.91 10.27 12.84
C LEU A 22 -0.51 10.23 12.25
N VAL A 23 -1.19 11.37 12.20
CA VAL A 23 -2.51 11.49 11.56
C VAL A 23 -2.42 11.19 10.07
N VAL A 24 -1.41 11.72 9.37
CA VAL A 24 -1.19 11.44 7.94
C VAL A 24 -0.96 9.95 7.70
N CYS A 25 -0.07 9.31 8.46
CA CYS A 25 0.17 7.87 8.37
C CYS A 25 -1.11 7.06 8.64
N PHE A 26 -1.87 7.44 9.68
CA PHE A 26 -3.14 6.80 10.00
C PHE A 26 -4.15 6.92 8.86
N VAL A 27 -4.29 8.12 8.26
CA VAL A 27 -5.19 8.35 7.13
C VAL A 27 -4.80 7.49 5.92
N PHE A 28 -3.51 7.37 5.60
CA PHE A 28 -3.07 6.50 4.50
C PHE A 28 -3.46 5.03 4.73
N VAL A 29 -3.20 4.51 5.93
CA VAL A 29 -3.59 3.13 6.29
C VAL A 29 -5.12 2.98 6.22
N PHE A 30 -5.86 3.95 6.77
CA PHE A 30 -7.32 3.93 6.79
C PHE A 30 -7.92 3.93 5.37
N ILE A 31 -7.37 4.73 4.44
CA ILE A 31 -7.80 4.74 3.04
C ILE A 31 -7.62 3.37 2.41
N VAL A 32 -6.46 2.73 2.58
CA VAL A 32 -6.18 1.39 2.02
C VAL A 32 -7.18 0.36 2.56
N MET A 33 -7.38 0.34 3.89
CA MET A 33 -8.36 -0.55 4.52
C MET A 33 -9.78 -0.31 4.01
N ARG A 34 -10.14 0.96 3.76
CA ARG A 34 -11.46 1.33 3.27
C ARG A 34 -11.69 0.87 1.83
N VAL A 35 -10.71 1.03 0.95
CA VAL A 35 -10.76 0.54 -0.43
C VAL A 35 -10.91 -0.99 -0.47
N ILE A 36 -10.14 -1.69 0.35
CA ILE A 36 -10.29 -3.15 0.52
C ILE A 36 -11.71 -3.51 1.00
N GLY A 37 -12.22 -2.78 2.00
CA GLY A 37 -13.56 -2.99 2.54
C GLY A 37 -14.71 -2.73 1.56
N TYR A 38 -14.47 -2.01 0.46
CA TYR A 38 -15.45 -1.86 -0.62
C TYR A 38 -15.54 -3.09 -1.53
N GLY A 39 -14.64 -4.07 -1.38
CA GLY A 39 -14.52 -5.17 -2.35
C GLY A 39 -14.12 -4.66 -3.73
N TYR A 40 -13.38 -3.54 -3.78
CA TYR A 40 -12.96 -2.95 -5.04
C TYR A 40 -12.03 -3.90 -5.79
N ILE A 41 -12.47 -4.33 -6.97
CA ILE A 41 -11.65 -5.11 -7.89
C ILE A 41 -11.00 -4.12 -8.85
N PRO A 42 -9.67 -3.97 -8.84
CA PRO A 42 -9.01 -3.01 -9.70
C PRO A 42 -9.12 -3.44 -11.16
N SER A 43 -9.09 -2.47 -12.07
CA SER A 43 -9.12 -2.74 -13.52
C SER A 43 -7.95 -3.64 -13.96
N ASP A 44 -8.12 -4.29 -15.11
CA ASP A 44 -7.25 -5.32 -15.71
C ASP A 44 -5.72 -5.12 -15.51
N ASP A 45 -5.24 -3.88 -15.64
CA ASP A 45 -3.82 -3.54 -15.48
C ASP A 45 -3.23 -3.93 -14.11
N ALA A 46 -4.03 -3.87 -13.05
CA ALA A 46 -3.61 -4.30 -11.70
C ALA A 46 -3.82 -5.80 -11.48
N MET A 47 -4.82 -6.41 -12.12
CA MET A 47 -5.13 -7.84 -11.95
C MET A 47 -3.97 -8.72 -12.39
N ARG A 48 -3.23 -8.35 -13.45
CA ARG A 48 -2.03 -9.09 -13.88
C ARG A 48 -0.92 -9.10 -12.82
N HIS A 49 -0.78 -8.00 -12.05
CA HIS A 49 0.20 -7.89 -10.98
C HIS A 49 -0.19 -8.76 -9.78
N VAL A 50 -1.48 -8.80 -9.45
CA VAL A 50 -2.05 -9.71 -8.45
C VAL A 50 -1.85 -11.17 -8.88
N GLY A 51 -2.22 -11.50 -10.13
CA GLY A 51 -2.04 -12.82 -10.70
C GLY A 51 -0.58 -13.28 -10.67
N LYS A 52 0.37 -12.39 -10.94
CA LYS A 52 1.80 -12.68 -10.82
C LYS A 52 2.24 -12.96 -9.39
N ALA A 53 1.82 -12.10 -8.45
CA ALA A 53 2.20 -12.23 -7.05
C ALA A 53 1.63 -13.49 -6.39
N ILE A 54 0.40 -13.88 -6.73
CA ILE A 54 -0.30 -15.02 -6.13
C ILE A 54 0.12 -16.35 -6.78
N SER A 55 0.11 -16.43 -8.12
CA SER A 55 0.30 -17.71 -8.81
C SER A 55 1.74 -18.21 -8.85
N GLY A 56 2.72 -17.30 -8.77
CA GLY A 56 4.14 -17.62 -8.96
C GLY A 56 4.50 -18.07 -10.38
N LYS A 57 3.55 -18.05 -11.33
CA LYS A 57 3.73 -18.52 -12.70
C LYS A 57 4.65 -17.59 -13.52
N PRO A 58 5.28 -18.11 -14.60
CA PRO A 58 5.94 -17.26 -15.58
C PRO A 58 4.93 -16.32 -16.25
N TRP A 59 5.41 -15.16 -16.71
CA TRP A 59 4.53 -14.13 -17.28
C TRP A 59 3.75 -14.59 -18.53
N SER A 60 4.33 -15.48 -19.32
CA SER A 60 3.70 -16.09 -20.49
C SER A 60 2.46 -16.93 -20.17
N GLU A 61 2.30 -17.36 -18.91
CA GLU A 61 1.11 -18.08 -18.45
C GLU A 61 0.04 -17.14 -17.84
N ILE A 62 0.37 -15.87 -17.64
CA ILE A 62 -0.53 -14.87 -17.03
C ILE A 62 -1.04 -13.91 -18.09
N LEU A 63 -0.17 -13.53 -19.03
CA LEU A 63 -0.46 -12.61 -20.12
C LEU A 63 -0.02 -13.23 -21.44
N VAL A 64 -0.77 -12.90 -22.49
CA VAL A 64 -0.34 -13.17 -23.87
C VAL A 64 0.74 -12.16 -24.22
N LEU A 65 1.99 -12.60 -24.16
CA LEU A 65 3.17 -11.76 -24.44
C LEU A 65 3.80 -12.13 -25.78
N ARG A 66 4.46 -11.16 -26.40
CA ARG A 66 5.32 -11.38 -27.56
C ARG A 66 6.60 -12.13 -27.11
N PRO A 67 7.17 -13.05 -27.92
CA PRO A 67 8.33 -13.85 -27.52
C PRO A 67 9.59 -13.05 -27.12
N ASP A 68 9.72 -11.82 -27.61
CA ASP A 68 10.81 -10.87 -27.38
C ASP A 68 10.51 -9.86 -26.25
N ALA A 69 9.44 -10.06 -25.49
CA ALA A 69 9.15 -9.29 -24.28
C ALA A 69 9.50 -10.10 -23.02
N PRO A 70 10.78 -10.47 -22.78
CA PRO A 70 11.14 -11.20 -21.60
C PRO A 70 11.21 -10.21 -20.44
N GLY A 71 10.32 -10.38 -19.47
CA GLY A 71 10.65 -9.98 -18.13
C GLY A 71 9.55 -9.26 -17.38
N ASP A 72 9.69 -9.40 -16.07
CA ASP A 72 8.99 -8.60 -15.12
C ASP A 72 9.48 -7.16 -15.20
N HIS A 73 8.58 -6.23 -15.53
CA HIS A 73 8.89 -4.80 -15.53
C HIS A 73 9.11 -4.26 -14.10
N ASN A 74 8.56 -4.95 -13.08
CA ASN A 74 8.54 -4.53 -11.69
C ASN A 74 8.92 -5.68 -10.71
N PRO A 75 10.11 -6.30 -10.84
CA PRO A 75 10.46 -7.53 -10.12
C PRO A 75 10.45 -7.38 -8.59
N GLY A 76 10.87 -6.23 -8.07
CA GLY A 76 10.81 -5.96 -6.62
C GLY A 76 9.38 -5.80 -6.11
N TRP A 77 8.48 -5.26 -6.93
CA TRP A 77 7.09 -5.04 -6.56
C TRP A 77 6.34 -6.36 -6.39
N HIS A 78 6.54 -7.33 -7.29
CA HIS A 78 5.84 -8.62 -7.17
C HIS A 78 6.38 -9.49 -6.04
N ALA A 79 7.65 -9.33 -5.67
CA ALA A 79 8.19 -9.93 -4.46
C ALA A 79 7.51 -9.38 -3.19
N ILE A 80 7.33 -8.05 -3.11
CA ILE A 80 6.64 -7.40 -1.98
C ILE A 80 5.17 -7.83 -1.94
N LEU A 81 4.46 -7.78 -3.07
CA LEU A 81 3.06 -8.21 -3.14
C LEU A 81 2.90 -9.67 -2.74
N ARG A 82 3.83 -10.54 -3.15
CA ARG A 82 3.82 -11.95 -2.75
C ARG A 82 4.07 -12.11 -1.26
N ALA A 83 5.00 -11.36 -0.67
CA ALA A 83 5.25 -11.40 0.77
C ALA A 83 4.00 -10.93 1.56
N LEU A 84 3.35 -9.85 1.10
CA LEU A 84 2.12 -9.34 1.70
C LEU A 84 0.97 -10.36 1.59
N HIS A 85 0.80 -10.99 0.43
CA HIS A 85 -0.18 -12.06 0.23
C HIS A 85 0.03 -13.22 1.21
N LEU A 86 1.28 -13.69 1.34
CA LEU A 86 1.63 -14.79 2.25
C LEU A 86 1.46 -14.42 3.72
N TRP A 87 1.72 -13.16 4.10
CA TRP A 87 1.64 -12.72 5.49
C TRP A 87 0.20 -12.41 5.94
N LEU A 88 -0.59 -11.78 5.08
CA LEU A 88 -1.93 -11.30 5.42
C LEU A 88 -3.05 -12.26 4.95
N GLY A 89 -2.73 -13.26 4.13
CA GLY A 89 -3.73 -14.17 3.55
C GLY A 89 -4.70 -13.49 2.58
N PHE A 90 -4.34 -12.34 2.01
CA PHE A 90 -5.19 -11.57 1.12
C PHE A 90 -5.48 -12.33 -0.18
N VAL A 91 -6.68 -12.87 -0.34
CA VAL A 91 -7.19 -13.34 -1.63
C VAL A 91 -8.02 -12.19 -2.20
N CYS A 92 -7.55 -11.57 -3.29
CA CYS A 92 -8.37 -10.63 -4.07
C CYS A 92 -9.55 -11.35 -4.71
#